data_AF-A0A932Q329-F1
#
_entry.id   AF-A0A932Q329-F1
#
_cell.length_a   1.000
_cell.length_b   1.000
_cell.length_c   1.000
_cell.angle_alpha   90.00
_cell.angle_beta   90.00
_cell.angle_gamma   90.00
#
_symmetry.space_group_name_H-M   'P 1'
#
loop_
_entity.id
_entity.type
_entity.pdbx_description
1 polymer ?
#
loop_
_entity_poly.entity_id
_entity_poly.type
_entity_poly.pdbx_seq_one_letter_code
_entity_poly.pdbx_strand_id
1 'polypeptide(L)'
;MPKSRPHLTPEDCLNLKSVSDAQISPDGKLVAYCVADSYKLDSKLPKSQIWIVNSDGAPARQFTSGARADILPRWSPDGAWLAFLSDRAEDGRAEIYLIARRGGEARALTKTQGNVLDLQWSSDGARIAFLMQDPETDEEKKKKETKDDALEFEQHPKYARVWIADVATGAARQITTGNVHVW
;
A
#
# COMPACT_ATOMS: atom_id res chain seq x y z
N MET A 1 -21.80 -42.70 -7.49
CA MET A 1 -21.83 -42.04 -6.16
C MET A 1 -21.22 -40.66 -6.30
N PRO A 2 -21.86 -39.57 -5.84
CA PRO A 2 -21.24 -38.25 -5.88
C PRO A 2 -20.03 -38.25 -4.93
N LYS A 3 -18.87 -37.76 -5.39
CA LYS A 3 -17.69 -37.58 -4.54
C LYS A 3 -18.04 -36.59 -3.43
N SER A 4 -17.85 -36.98 -2.18
CA SER A 4 -17.95 -36.08 -1.03
C SER A 4 -17.07 -34.85 -1.27
N ARG A 5 -17.60 -33.64 -1.03
CA ARG A 5 -16.77 -32.43 -1.07
C ARG A 5 -15.80 -32.48 0.11
N PRO A 6 -14.50 -32.16 -0.09
CA PRO A 6 -13.56 -32.13 1.02
C PRO A 6 -14.03 -31.13 2.08
N HIS A 7 -13.86 -31.49 3.35
CA HIS A 7 -14.12 -30.61 4.47
C HIS A 7 -13.00 -29.58 4.58
N LEU A 8 -13.35 -28.33 4.90
CA LEU A 8 -12.38 -27.27 5.19
C LEU A 8 -11.52 -27.69 6.39
N THR A 9 -10.20 -27.77 6.22
CA THR A 9 -9.27 -28.06 7.31
C THR A 9 -8.64 -26.78 7.88
N PRO A 10 -8.01 -26.84 9.07
CA PRO A 10 -7.21 -25.73 9.57
C PRO A 10 -6.11 -25.29 8.59
N GLU A 11 -5.49 -26.23 7.87
CA GLU A 11 -4.48 -25.94 6.84
C GLU A 11 -5.09 -25.19 5.64
N ASP A 12 -6.32 -25.49 5.25
CA ASP A 12 -7.02 -24.72 4.22
C ASP A 12 -7.22 -23.27 4.66
N CYS A 13 -7.56 -23.05 5.94
CA CYS A 13 -7.72 -21.70 6.50
C CYS A 13 -6.43 -20.87 6.42
N LEU A 14 -5.26 -21.50 6.58
CA LEU A 14 -3.96 -20.83 6.46
C LEU A 14 -3.65 -20.39 5.02
N ASN A 15 -4.23 -21.09 4.03
CA ASN A 15 -4.01 -20.82 2.61
C ASN A 15 -5.05 -19.89 1.98
N LEU A 16 -6.09 -19.51 2.74
CA LEU A 16 -7.10 -18.56 2.27
C LEU A 16 -6.44 -17.22 1.89
N LYS A 17 -6.90 -16.66 0.78
CA LYS A 17 -6.54 -15.30 0.38
C LYS A 17 -7.64 -14.34 0.83
N SER A 18 -7.23 -13.20 1.37
CA SER A 18 -8.12 -12.08 1.57
C SER A 18 -8.17 -11.23 0.31
N VAL A 19 -9.35 -10.68 0.01
CA VAL A 19 -9.58 -9.77 -1.11
C VAL A 19 -10.14 -8.48 -0.56
N SER A 20 -9.54 -7.34 -0.90
CA SER A 20 -9.89 -6.04 -0.32
C SER A 20 -9.64 -4.88 -1.28
N ASP A 21 -10.15 -3.70 -0.90
CA ASP A 21 -9.91 -2.40 -1.56
C ASP A 21 -10.09 -2.41 -3.09
N ALA A 22 -11.30 -2.78 -3.54
CA ALA A 22 -11.65 -2.78 -4.95
C ALA A 22 -11.89 -1.36 -5.48
N GLN A 23 -11.29 -1.04 -6.62
CA GLN A 23 -11.26 0.29 -7.22
C GLN A 23 -11.51 0.21 -8.72
N ILE A 24 -12.61 0.81 -9.15
CA ILE A 24 -12.99 0.86 -10.57
C ILE A 24 -12.17 1.92 -11.32
N SER A 25 -11.75 1.63 -12.55
CA SER A 25 -11.08 2.59 -13.41
C SER A 25 -12.03 3.72 -13.82
N PRO A 26 -11.51 4.93 -14.16
CA PRO A 26 -12.36 6.07 -14.53
C PRO A 26 -13.31 5.79 -15.71
N ASP A 27 -12.89 4.94 -16.64
CA ASP A 27 -13.71 4.52 -17.78
C ASP A 27 -14.66 3.34 -17.48
N GLY A 28 -14.68 2.86 -16.23
CA GLY A 28 -15.56 1.79 -15.78
C GLY A 28 -15.16 0.38 -16.21
N LYS A 29 -14.07 0.20 -16.98
CA LYS A 29 -13.76 -1.07 -17.65
C LYS A 29 -12.94 -2.05 -16.83
N LEU A 30 -12.18 -1.56 -15.86
CA LEU A 30 -11.29 -2.38 -15.03
C LEU A 30 -11.62 -2.17 -13.56
N VAL A 31 -11.44 -3.23 -12.78
CA VAL A 31 -11.44 -3.15 -11.31
C VAL A 31 -10.07 -3.64 -10.82
N ALA A 32 -9.34 -2.77 -10.13
CA ALA A 32 -8.12 -3.12 -9.41
C ALA A 32 -8.45 -3.46 -7.96
N TYR A 33 -7.81 -4.46 -7.39
CA TYR A 33 -8.07 -4.86 -6.00
C TYR A 33 -6.86 -5.57 -5.40
N CYS A 34 -6.79 -5.60 -4.07
CA CYS A 34 -5.74 -6.30 -3.33
C CYS A 34 -6.11 -7.77 -3.13
N VAL A 35 -5.13 -8.65 -3.32
CA VAL A 35 -5.19 -10.06 -2.91
C VAL A 35 -4.02 -10.31 -1.97
N ALA A 36 -4.30 -10.70 -0.73
CA ALA A 36 -3.29 -10.90 0.29
C ALA A 36 -3.35 -12.30 0.92
N ASP A 37 -2.21 -12.77 1.38
CA ASP A 37 -2.11 -13.97 2.22
C ASP A 37 -2.80 -13.69 3.56
N SER A 38 -3.66 -14.60 4.05
CA SER A 38 -4.33 -14.42 5.36
C SER A 38 -3.40 -14.70 6.54
N TYR A 39 -2.36 -15.51 6.34
CA TYR A 39 -1.37 -15.87 7.36
C TYR A 39 -0.03 -16.16 6.70
N LYS A 40 1.07 -16.01 7.46
CA LYS A 40 2.42 -16.44 7.04
C LYS A 40 3.16 -17.12 8.18
N LEU A 41 3.83 -18.22 7.86
CA LEU A 41 4.68 -18.95 8.81
C LEU A 41 6.13 -18.44 8.84
N ASP A 42 6.57 -17.76 7.78
CA ASP A 42 7.99 -17.50 7.45
C ASP A 42 8.37 -16.02 7.27
N SER A 43 7.41 -15.10 7.42
CA SER A 43 7.66 -13.65 7.30
C SER A 43 6.83 -12.87 8.33
N LYS A 44 7.35 -11.72 8.76
CA LYS A 44 6.72 -10.86 9.77
C LYS A 44 5.44 -10.18 9.28
N LEU A 45 5.27 -9.98 7.96
CA LEU A 45 4.12 -9.29 7.37
C LEU A 45 3.50 -10.10 6.22
N PRO A 46 2.16 -10.13 6.08
CA PRO A 46 1.50 -10.81 4.97
C PRO A 46 1.88 -10.15 3.64
N LYS A 47 1.94 -10.96 2.58
CA LYS A 47 2.23 -10.48 1.21
C LYS A 47 0.89 -10.16 0.59
N SER A 48 0.82 -9.02 -0.06
CA SER A 48 -0.33 -8.60 -0.86
C SER A 48 0.14 -8.23 -2.25
N GLN A 49 -0.70 -8.48 -3.24
CA GLN A 49 -0.44 -8.13 -4.63
C GLN A 49 -1.70 -7.50 -5.21
N ILE A 50 -1.52 -6.62 -6.18
CA ILE A 50 -2.65 -6.01 -6.88
C ILE A 50 -3.05 -6.90 -8.04
N TRP A 51 -4.34 -7.13 -8.18
CA TRP A 51 -4.97 -7.84 -9.27
C TRP A 51 -5.89 -6.90 -10.03
N ILE A 52 -6.11 -7.20 -11.31
CA ILE A 52 -7.04 -6.48 -12.17
C ILE A 52 -7.99 -7.47 -12.83
N VAL A 53 -9.27 -7.12 -12.87
CA VAL A 53 -10.31 -7.83 -13.60
C VAL A 53 -11.05 -6.87 -14.53
N ASN A 54 -11.54 -7.36 -15.66
CA ASN A 54 -12.46 -6.57 -16.49
C ASN A 54 -13.83 -6.51 -15.81
N SER A 55 -14.51 -5.38 -15.93
CA SER A 55 -15.85 -5.18 -15.37
C SER A 55 -16.93 -6.07 -16.01
N ASP A 56 -16.64 -6.66 -17.18
CA ASP A 56 -17.50 -7.61 -17.89
C ASP A 56 -17.41 -9.06 -17.35
N GLY A 57 -16.56 -9.29 -16.34
CA GLY A 57 -16.37 -10.60 -15.72
C GLY A 57 -15.37 -11.51 -16.42
N ALA A 58 -14.61 -11.02 -17.40
CA ALA A 58 -13.47 -11.78 -17.93
C ALA A 58 -12.45 -12.12 -16.81
N PRO A 59 -11.67 -13.21 -16.93
CA PRO A 59 -10.79 -13.66 -15.87
C PRO A 59 -9.85 -12.57 -15.34
N ALA A 60 -9.73 -12.51 -14.02
CA ALA A 60 -8.78 -11.62 -13.37
C ALA A 60 -7.34 -12.04 -13.66
N ARG A 61 -6.43 -11.07 -13.68
CA ARG A 61 -5.00 -11.30 -13.80
C ARG A 61 -4.26 -10.59 -12.68
N GLN A 62 -3.17 -11.22 -12.23
CA GLN A 62 -2.23 -10.56 -11.34
C GLN A 62 -1.57 -9.38 -12.07
N PHE A 63 -1.48 -8.24 -11.38
CA PHE A 63 -0.99 -6.99 -11.95
C PHE A 63 0.37 -6.57 -11.38
N THR A 64 0.60 -6.81 -10.09
CA THR A 64 1.91 -6.69 -9.47
C THR A 64 2.42 -8.04 -8.97
N SER A 65 3.73 -8.19 -8.90
CA SER A 65 4.40 -9.38 -8.38
C SER A 65 5.60 -8.98 -7.53
N GLY A 66 5.71 -9.51 -6.31
CA GLY A 66 6.84 -9.26 -5.43
C GLY A 66 6.82 -10.15 -4.20
N ALA A 67 7.82 -10.02 -3.32
CA ALA A 67 7.86 -10.74 -2.04
C ALA A 67 7.14 -9.98 -0.90
N ARG A 68 6.90 -8.68 -1.09
CA ARG A 68 6.33 -7.80 -0.07
C ARG A 68 4.92 -7.31 -0.41
N ALA A 69 4.43 -6.30 0.31
CA ALA A 69 3.06 -5.83 0.23
C ALA A 69 2.90 -4.74 -0.83
N ASP A 70 2.02 -4.97 -1.80
CA ASP A 70 1.44 -3.93 -2.64
C ASP A 70 -0.04 -3.76 -2.24
N ILE A 71 -0.41 -2.55 -1.82
CA ILE A 71 -1.75 -2.23 -1.28
C ILE A 71 -2.26 -0.88 -1.76
N LEU A 72 -3.51 -0.55 -1.46
CA LEU A 72 -4.12 0.77 -1.71
C LEU A 72 -4.04 1.23 -3.18
N PRO A 73 -4.53 0.43 -4.15
CA PRO A 73 -4.55 0.83 -5.56
C PRO A 73 -5.43 2.07 -5.75
N ARG A 74 -4.98 3.08 -6.50
CA ARG A 74 -5.79 4.26 -6.87
C ARG A 74 -5.51 4.63 -8.32
N TRP A 75 -6.55 4.58 -9.15
CA TRP A 75 -6.43 5.00 -10.54
C TRP A 75 -6.20 6.50 -10.63
N SER A 76 -5.27 6.89 -11.49
CA SER A 76 -5.16 8.28 -11.96
C SER A 76 -6.46 8.72 -12.65
N PRO A 77 -6.81 10.02 -12.64
CA PRO A 77 -8.05 10.51 -13.24
C PRO A 77 -8.17 10.24 -14.74
N ASP A 78 -7.05 10.24 -15.46
CA ASP A 78 -6.99 9.91 -16.89
C ASP A 78 -7.00 8.39 -17.16
N GLY A 79 -6.91 7.58 -16.10
CA GLY A 79 -6.83 6.13 -16.16
C GLY A 79 -5.54 5.60 -16.79
N ALA A 80 -4.50 6.42 -16.99
CA ALA A 80 -3.25 5.97 -17.60
C ALA A 80 -2.32 5.23 -16.62
N TRP A 81 -2.46 5.54 -15.33
CA TRP A 81 -1.64 5.04 -14.23
C TRP A 81 -2.46 4.48 -13.09
N LEU A 82 -1.89 3.51 -12.38
CA LEU A 82 -2.32 3.08 -11.07
C LEU A 82 -1.25 3.49 -10.05
N ALA A 83 -1.63 4.33 -9.08
CA ALA A 83 -0.83 4.56 -7.88
C ALA A 83 -1.15 3.49 -6.84
N PHE A 84 -0.17 3.14 -6.04
CA PHE A 84 -0.34 2.19 -4.95
C PHE A 84 0.79 2.32 -3.93
N LEU A 85 0.58 1.79 -2.73
CA LEU A 85 1.61 1.73 -1.71
C LEU A 85 2.39 0.42 -1.79
N SER A 86 3.71 0.51 -1.69
CA SER A 86 4.58 -0.66 -1.62
C SER A 86 5.73 -0.46 -0.65
N ASP A 87 5.97 -1.48 0.17
CA ASP A 87 7.11 -1.57 1.07
C ASP A 87 8.28 -2.35 0.46
N ARG A 88 8.29 -2.55 -0.87
CA ARG A 88 9.35 -3.30 -1.58
C ARG A 88 10.77 -2.79 -1.36
N ALA A 89 10.95 -1.50 -1.06
CA ALA A 89 12.25 -0.91 -0.78
C ALA A 89 12.73 -1.24 0.65
N GLU A 90 11.86 -1.07 1.63
CA GLU A 90 12.14 -1.36 3.05
C GLU A 90 10.91 -1.96 3.73
N ASP A 91 11.08 -3.12 4.36
CA ASP A 91 9.98 -3.95 4.86
C ASP A 91 9.19 -3.19 5.94
N GLY A 92 7.87 -3.09 5.78
CA GLY A 92 7.03 -2.30 6.68
C GLY A 92 7.10 -0.78 6.52
N ARG A 93 7.85 -0.24 5.54
CA ARG A 93 7.87 1.18 5.19
C ARG A 93 7.40 1.40 3.76
N ALA A 94 6.13 1.71 3.63
CA ALA A 94 5.47 1.89 2.35
C ALA A 94 5.80 3.26 1.72
N GLU A 95 6.05 3.22 0.42
CA GLU A 95 6.22 4.38 -0.46
C GLU A 95 5.17 4.35 -1.58
N ILE A 96 4.93 5.49 -2.24
CA ILE A 96 4.01 5.57 -3.38
C ILE A 96 4.74 5.09 -4.63
N TYR A 97 4.14 4.13 -5.32
CA TYR A 97 4.58 3.65 -6.63
C TYR A 97 3.54 3.93 -7.70
N LEU A 98 4.02 4.10 -8.93
CA LEU A 98 3.20 4.26 -10.13
C LEU A 98 3.51 3.13 -11.10
N ILE A 99 2.46 2.50 -11.62
CA ILE A 99 2.54 1.52 -12.71
C ILE A 99 1.58 1.93 -13.82
N ALA A 100 2.01 1.78 -15.08
CA ALA A 100 1.14 2.10 -16.21
C ALA A 100 -0.05 1.14 -16.23
N ARG A 101 -1.23 1.58 -16.68
CA ARG A 101 -2.45 0.76 -16.78
C ARG A 101 -2.24 -0.55 -17.56
N ARG A 102 -1.36 -0.52 -18.56
CA ARG A 102 -1.01 -1.69 -19.38
C ARG A 102 -0.08 -2.68 -18.65
N GLY A 103 0.37 -2.35 -17.43
CA GLY A 103 1.38 -3.07 -16.68
C GLY A 103 2.79 -2.58 -17.01
N GLY A 104 3.77 -3.40 -16.67
CA GLY A 104 5.20 -3.08 -16.82
C GLY A 104 5.87 -2.88 -15.47
N GLU A 105 7.07 -2.31 -15.50
CA GLU A 105 7.81 -2.02 -14.28
C GLU A 105 7.20 -0.81 -13.56
N ALA A 106 6.96 -0.99 -12.26
CA ALA A 106 6.46 0.07 -11.40
C ALA A 106 7.63 0.96 -10.93
N ARG A 107 7.47 2.28 -11.02
CA ARG A 107 8.46 3.24 -10.53
C ARG A 107 8.05 3.80 -9.18
N ALA A 108 9.03 4.04 -8.31
CA ALA A 108 8.79 4.83 -7.11
C ALA A 108 8.46 6.28 -7.52
N LEU A 109 7.41 6.85 -6.94
CA LEU A 109 7.11 8.28 -7.02
C LEU A 109 7.78 9.02 -5.86
N THR A 110 7.72 8.44 -4.67
CA THR A 110 8.28 9.03 -3.46
C THR A 110 9.49 8.24 -2.96
N LYS A 111 10.33 8.92 -2.20
CA LYS A 111 11.40 8.34 -1.38
C LYS A 111 11.42 9.09 -0.06
N THR A 112 10.42 8.81 0.76
CA THR A 112 10.23 9.50 2.03
C THR A 112 11.08 8.89 3.15
N GLN A 113 11.01 9.48 4.34
CA GLN A 113 11.62 8.93 5.55
C GLN A 113 10.59 8.27 6.49
N GLY A 114 9.29 8.52 6.27
CA GLY A 114 8.19 7.99 7.07
C GLY A 114 7.46 6.85 6.36
N ASN A 115 6.41 6.34 6.99
CA ASN A 115 5.51 5.35 6.39
C ASN A 115 4.30 6.08 5.78
N VAL A 116 4.05 5.86 4.49
CA VAL A 116 2.84 6.39 3.83
C VAL A 116 1.64 5.52 4.23
N LEU A 117 0.52 6.16 4.57
CA LEU A 117 -0.66 5.50 5.13
C LEU A 117 -1.84 5.49 4.16
N ASP A 118 -2.01 6.56 3.38
CA ASP A 118 -3.07 6.71 2.39
C ASP A 118 -2.65 7.69 1.29
N LEU A 119 -3.31 7.64 0.14
CA LEU A 119 -3.03 8.52 -0.99
C LEU A 119 -4.29 8.83 -1.81
N GLN A 120 -4.32 10.02 -2.42
CA GLN A 120 -5.37 10.45 -3.33
C GLN A 120 -4.82 11.33 -4.45
N TRP A 121 -5.23 11.06 -5.69
CA TRP A 121 -4.91 11.88 -6.85
C TRP A 121 -5.64 13.23 -6.80
N SER A 122 -4.97 14.29 -7.25
CA SER A 122 -5.67 15.50 -7.67
C SER A 122 -6.51 15.21 -8.93
N SER A 123 -7.60 15.95 -9.12
CA SER A 123 -8.51 15.75 -10.26
C SER A 123 -7.86 15.95 -11.63
N ASP A 124 -6.81 16.77 -11.71
CA ASP A 124 -5.99 17.00 -12.91
C ASP A 124 -4.88 15.95 -13.12
N GLY A 125 -4.69 15.03 -12.16
CA GLY A 125 -3.66 14.00 -12.21
C GLY A 125 -2.22 14.49 -12.03
N ALA A 126 -2.01 15.79 -11.81
CA ALA A 126 -0.66 16.36 -11.68
C ALA A 126 -0.02 16.12 -10.31
N ARG A 127 -0.84 15.85 -9.28
CA ARG A 127 -0.42 15.74 -7.89
C ARG A 127 -1.07 14.56 -7.18
N ILE A 128 -0.42 14.11 -6.11
CA ILE A 128 -0.98 13.16 -5.16
C ILE A 128 -0.88 13.77 -3.76
N ALA A 129 -2.01 13.90 -3.09
CA ALA A 129 -2.05 14.14 -1.65
C ALA A 129 -1.88 12.80 -0.92
N PHE A 130 -1.11 12.76 0.15
CA PHE A 130 -0.90 11.54 0.91
C PHE A 130 -0.72 11.82 2.41
N LEU A 131 -1.05 10.82 3.22
CA LEU A 131 -0.77 10.82 4.64
C LEU A 131 0.54 10.09 4.90
N MET A 132 1.44 10.72 5.65
CA MET A 132 2.67 10.10 6.09
C MET A 132 2.83 10.28 7.59
N GLN A 133 3.15 9.19 8.29
CA GLN A 133 3.52 9.25 9.70
C GLN A 133 4.91 9.87 9.87
N ASP A 134 5.08 10.68 10.92
CA ASP A 134 6.37 11.24 11.30
C ASP A 134 7.46 10.15 11.33
N PRO A 135 8.63 10.39 10.70
CA PRO A 135 9.71 9.42 10.66
C PRO A 135 10.25 9.15 12.07
N GLU A 136 10.87 7.97 12.25
CA GLU A 136 11.63 7.67 13.47
C GLU A 136 12.81 8.67 13.60
N THR A 137 13.00 9.20 14.81
CA THR A 137 14.16 10.02 15.15
C THR A 137 15.41 9.13 15.27
N ASP A 138 16.59 9.73 15.20
CA ASP A 138 17.84 8.97 15.35
C ASP A 138 17.97 8.35 16.75
N GLU A 139 17.40 8.98 17.77
CA GLU A 139 17.34 8.45 19.14
C GLU A 139 16.45 7.20 19.22
N GLU A 140 15.27 7.22 18.60
CA GLU A 140 14.36 6.06 18.56
C GLU A 140 14.98 4.88 17.81
N LYS A 141 15.63 5.15 16.67
CA LYS A 141 16.37 4.12 15.91
C LYS A 141 17.45 3.49 16.78
N LYS A 142 18.21 4.31 17.51
CA LYS A 142 19.27 3.84 18.40
C LYS A 142 18.73 2.99 19.55
N LYS A 143 17.65 3.41 20.22
CA LYS A 143 16.97 2.62 21.28
C LYS A 143 16.57 1.24 20.74
N LYS A 144 15.98 1.18 19.55
CA LYS A 144 15.56 -0.06 18.88
C LYS A 144 16.74 -0.97 18.52
N GLU A 145 17.84 -0.40 18.03
CA GLU A 145 19.09 -1.14 17.77
C GLU A 145 19.69 -1.73 19.04
N THR A 146 19.68 -0.98 20.14
CA THR A 146 20.17 -1.44 21.45
C THR A 146 19.18 -2.35 22.18
N LYS A 147 17.99 -2.61 21.60
CA LYS A 147 16.88 -3.34 22.22
C LYS A 147 16.48 -2.76 23.58
N ASP A 148 16.56 -1.43 23.70
CA ASP A 148 16.01 -0.69 24.83
C ASP A 148 14.49 -0.63 24.66
N ASP A 149 13.79 -1.53 25.33
CA ASP A 149 12.37 -1.81 25.19
C ASP A 149 11.49 -1.02 26.17
N ALA A 150 12.06 -0.02 26.84
CA ALA A 150 11.32 0.91 27.67
C ALA A 150 10.30 1.70 26.84
N LEU A 151 9.03 1.37 27.00
CA LEU A 151 7.91 2.09 26.40
C LEU A 151 7.56 3.31 27.25
N GLU A 152 7.92 4.49 26.77
CA GLU A 152 7.49 5.76 27.35
C GLU A 152 6.13 6.14 26.76
N PHE A 153 5.05 5.86 27.50
CA PHE A 153 3.69 6.18 27.05
C PHE A 153 3.46 7.70 27.05
N GLU A 154 2.77 8.20 26.03
CA GLU A 154 2.46 9.63 25.81
C GLU A 154 3.66 10.57 25.60
N GLN A 155 4.89 10.05 25.58
CA GLN A 155 6.07 10.83 25.23
C GLN A 155 6.35 10.67 23.72
N HIS A 156 6.63 11.79 23.04
CA HIS A 156 6.96 11.84 21.61
C HIS A 156 5.88 11.27 20.65
N PRO A 157 4.64 11.81 20.66
CA PRO A 157 3.60 11.36 19.74
C PRO A 157 4.05 11.49 18.27
N LYS A 158 3.86 10.42 17.50
CA LYS A 158 4.00 10.44 16.04
C LYS A 158 2.69 10.88 15.41
N TYR A 159 2.75 11.91 14.57
CA TYR A 159 1.58 12.40 13.86
C TYR A 159 1.56 11.91 12.42
N ALA A 160 0.38 11.54 11.93
CA ALA A 160 0.12 11.48 10.51
C ALA A 160 -0.06 12.90 9.98
N ARG A 161 0.66 13.25 8.92
CA ARG A 161 0.67 14.58 8.30
C ARG A 161 0.25 14.48 6.85
N VAL A 162 -0.38 15.55 6.35
CA VAL A 162 -0.71 15.69 4.94
C VAL A 162 0.50 16.19 4.17
N TRP A 163 0.80 15.52 3.07
CA TRP A 163 1.82 15.87 2.10
C TRP A 163 1.22 15.95 0.70
N ILE A 164 1.88 16.69 -0.18
CA ILE A 164 1.57 16.71 -1.61
C ILE A 164 2.84 16.37 -2.38
N ALA A 165 2.76 15.37 -3.25
CA ALA A 165 3.78 15.02 -4.23
C ALA A 165 3.37 15.48 -5.63
N ASP A 166 4.33 16.02 -6.39
CA ASP A 166 4.22 16.26 -7.82
C ASP A 166 4.51 14.97 -8.59
N VAL A 167 3.61 14.60 -9.51
CA VAL A 167 3.64 13.29 -10.19
C VAL A 167 4.78 13.17 -11.21
N ALA A 168 5.14 14.30 -11.83
CA ALA A 168 6.16 14.36 -12.87
C ALA A 168 7.57 14.29 -12.27
N THR A 169 7.79 14.97 -11.15
CA THR A 169 9.12 15.12 -10.54
C THR A 169 9.33 14.22 -9.32
N GLY A 170 8.27 13.75 -8.67
CA GLY A 170 8.34 13.05 -7.38
C GLY A 170 8.65 13.97 -6.19
N ALA A 171 8.78 15.28 -6.42
CA ALA A 171 9.02 16.23 -5.35
C ALA A 171 7.82 16.29 -4.41
N ALA A 172 8.05 16.06 -3.11
CA ALA A 172 7.01 16.07 -2.10
C ALA A 172 7.26 17.15 -1.05
N ARG A 173 6.18 17.75 -0.55
CA ARG A 173 6.23 18.73 0.55
C ARG A 173 5.09 18.52 1.53
N GLN A 174 5.39 18.77 2.79
CA GLN A 174 4.42 18.76 3.87
C GLN A 174 3.46 19.96 3.73
N ILE A 175 2.19 19.75 4.06
CA ILE A 175 1.15 20.78 4.07
C ILE A 175 0.79 21.17 5.51
N THR A 176 0.56 20.18 6.37
CA THR A 176 0.10 20.40 7.74
C THR A 176 1.27 20.55 8.71
N THR A 177 1.23 21.57 9.57
CA THR A 177 2.23 21.81 10.63
C THR A 177 1.58 21.78 12.02
N GLY A 178 2.38 21.70 13.08
CA GLY A 178 1.92 21.72 14.47
C GLY A 178 1.58 20.34 15.05
N ASN A 179 0.89 20.34 16.20
CA ASN A 179 0.54 19.16 17.01
C ASN A 179 -0.83 18.58 16.65
N VAL A 180 -1.21 18.62 15.38
CA VAL A 180 -2.50 18.12 14.91
C VAL A 180 -2.29 16.76 14.25
N HIS A 181 -2.96 15.73 14.77
CA HIS A 181 -3.05 14.44 14.13
C HIS A 181 -4.12 14.49 13.04
N VAL A 182 -3.79 14.01 11.84
CA VAL A 182 -4.75 13.91 10.72
C VAL A 182 -5.10 12.44 10.53
N TRP A 183 -6.39 12.12 10.61
CA TRP A 183 -6.95 10.79 10.38
C TRP A 183 -7.42 10.62 8.94
#